data_AF-A0A7W0H5M7-F1
#
_entry.id   AF-A0A7W0H5M7-F1
#
_cell.length_a   1.000
_cell.length_b   1.000
_cell.length_c   1.000
_cell.angle_alpha   90.00
_cell.angle_beta   90.00
_cell.angle_gamma   90.00
#
_symmetry.space_group_name_H-M   'P 1'
#
loop_
_entity.id
_entity.type
_entity.pdbx_description
1 polymer ?
#
loop_
_entity_poly.entity_id
_entity_poly.type
_entity_poly.pdbx_seq_one_letter_code
_entity_poly.pdbx_strand_id
1 'polypeptide(L)'
;MLLPWYGRDTEVAGVLLSESWNAWQIFSVVAVLLFGIGVTAISVPAARVLWAPAAAFRTDRLLVALGLLGLALVLFRLIDMPIPDIELVQGDRVDAGRGPGLFLALLATAGIAYGGRRAGRTGPR
;
A
#
# COMPACT_ATOMS: atom_id res chain seq x y z
N MET A 1 -2.51 -14.91 7.87
CA MET A 1 -1.71 -14.39 6.73
C MET A 1 -0.86 -13.21 7.18
N LEU A 2 0.28 -12.92 6.55
CA LEU A 2 1.10 -11.75 6.90
C LEU A 2 0.43 -10.47 6.36
N LEU A 3 0.20 -9.49 7.23
CA LEU A 3 -0.34 -8.15 6.90
C LEU A 3 -1.62 -8.18 6.04
N PRO A 4 -2.75 -8.69 6.59
CA PRO A 4 -4.01 -8.67 5.87
C PRO A 4 -4.44 -7.22 5.59
N TRP A 5 -4.94 -7.02 4.37
CA TRP A 5 -5.50 -5.74 3.91
C TRP A 5 -7.00 -5.68 4.16
N TYR A 6 -7.67 -6.81 4.05
CA TYR A 6 -9.08 -6.96 4.38
C TYR A 6 -9.33 -8.25 5.15
N GLY A 7 -10.37 -8.22 5.97
CA GLY A 7 -10.90 -9.39 6.66
C GLY A 7 -12.41 -9.41 6.53
N ARG A 8 -13.00 -10.60 6.62
CA ARG A 8 -14.44 -10.80 6.65
C ARG A 8 -14.76 -11.85 7.70
N ASP A 9 -15.69 -11.53 8.57
CA ASP A 9 -16.28 -12.48 9.49
C ASP A 9 -17.69 -12.80 8.99
N THR A 10 -17.97 -14.09 8.80
CA THR A 10 -19.23 -14.61 8.26
C THR A 10 -19.82 -15.57 9.28
N GLU A 11 -21.01 -15.27 9.80
CA GLU A 11 -21.72 -16.17 10.70
C GLU A 11 -22.71 -17.02 9.88
N VAL A 12 -22.48 -18.34 9.84
CA VAL A 12 -23.36 -19.30 9.13
C VAL A 12 -23.82 -20.36 10.13
N ALA A 13 -25.13 -20.46 10.36
CA ALA A 13 -25.72 -21.41 11.29
C ALA A 13 -25.10 -21.41 12.71
N GLY A 14 -24.67 -20.23 13.20
CA GLY A 14 -24.03 -20.05 14.52
C GLY A 14 -22.54 -20.38 14.56
N VAL A 15 -21.91 -20.69 13.42
CA VAL A 15 -20.46 -20.87 13.30
C VAL A 15 -19.85 -19.61 12.67
N LEU A 16 -18.87 -19.02 13.38
CA LEU A 16 -18.08 -17.89 12.87
C LEU A 16 -16.95 -18.39 11.97
N LEU A 17 -17.00 -18.01 10.71
CA LEU A 17 -15.95 -18.22 9.72
C LEU A 17 -15.24 -16.89 9.43
N SER A 18 -13.97 -16.83 9.79
CA SER A 18 -13.12 -15.65 9.55
C SER A 18 -12.20 -15.89 8.37
N GLU A 19 -12.30 -15.03 7.35
CA GLU A 19 -11.45 -15.02 6.17
C GLU A 19 -10.64 -13.73 6.12
N SER A 20 -9.39 -13.82 5.66
CA SER A 20 -8.53 -12.65 5.50
C SER A 20 -7.69 -12.77 4.24
N TRP A 21 -7.40 -11.62 3.64
CA TRP A 21 -6.68 -11.57 2.39
C TRP A 21 -5.62 -10.47 2.40
N ASN A 22 -4.49 -10.77 1.75
CA ASN A 22 -3.42 -9.80 1.54
C ASN A 22 -3.56 -9.08 0.18
N ALA A 23 -2.74 -8.04 -0.02
CA ALA A 23 -2.75 -7.23 -1.24
C ALA A 23 -2.54 -8.05 -2.52
N TRP A 24 -1.71 -9.08 -2.48
CA TRP A 24 -1.37 -9.90 -3.65
C TRP A 24 -2.52 -10.80 -4.09
N GLN A 25 -3.31 -11.29 -3.13
CA GLN A 25 -4.46 -12.14 -3.40
C GLN A 25 -5.64 -11.36 -3.99
N ILE A 26 -5.82 -10.12 -3.54
CA ILE A 26 -6.96 -9.29 -3.91
C ILE A 26 -6.64 -8.34 -5.08
N PHE A 27 -5.39 -7.90 -5.23
CA PHE A 27 -5.02 -6.86 -6.18
C PHE A 27 -3.71 -7.15 -6.92
N SER A 28 -3.78 -7.94 -7.98
CA SER A 28 -2.60 -8.26 -8.81
C SER A 28 -1.88 -6.99 -9.33
N VAL A 29 -2.59 -6.04 -9.95
CA VAL A 29 -1.94 -4.84 -10.54
C VAL A 29 -1.52 -3.80 -9.49
N VAL A 30 -2.39 -3.47 -8.52
CA VAL A 30 -2.07 -2.45 -7.51
C VAL A 30 -0.93 -2.91 -6.60
N ALA A 31 -0.91 -4.20 -6.22
CA ALA A 31 0.19 -4.75 -5.43
C ALA A 31 1.52 -4.66 -6.19
N VAL A 32 1.54 -4.94 -7.49
CA VAL A 32 2.75 -4.81 -8.32
C VAL A 32 3.22 -3.35 -8.42
N LEU A 33 2.31 -2.39 -8.60
CA LEU A 33 2.66 -0.97 -8.65
C LEU A 33 3.25 -0.48 -7.31
N LEU A 34 2.61 -0.83 -6.20
CA LEU A 34 3.10 -0.47 -4.87
C LEU A 34 4.42 -1.16 -4.55
N PHE A 35 4.61 -2.40 -5.00
CA PHE A 35 5.88 -3.09 -4.90
C PHE A 35 6.99 -2.36 -5.67
N GLY A 36 6.74 -1.97 -6.92
CA GLY A 36 7.69 -1.18 -7.71
C GLY A 36 8.02 0.18 -7.09
N ILE A 37 7.02 0.87 -6.53
CA ILE A 37 7.22 2.11 -5.77
C ILE A 37 8.11 1.85 -4.54
N GLY A 38 7.83 0.81 -3.77
CA GLY A 38 8.60 0.42 -2.60
C GLY A 38 10.05 0.06 -2.93
N VAL A 39 10.27 -0.75 -3.97
CA VAL A 39 11.61 -1.09 -4.46
C VAL A 39 12.36 0.18 -4.86
N THR A 40 11.75 1.06 -5.65
CA THR A 40 12.38 2.31 -6.07
C THR A 40 12.73 3.19 -4.87
N ALA A 41 11.83 3.28 -3.88
CA ALA A 41 12.04 4.07 -2.68
C ALA A 41 13.19 3.55 -1.81
N ILE A 42 13.55 2.27 -1.89
CA ILE A 42 14.70 1.68 -1.19
C ILE A 42 15.96 1.77 -2.05
N SER A 43 15.87 1.40 -3.33
CA SER A 43 17.02 1.34 -4.23
C SER A 43 17.67 2.70 -4.47
N VAL A 44 16.88 3.77 -4.62
CA VAL A 44 17.41 5.13 -4.85
C VAL A 44 18.30 5.62 -3.70
N PRO A 45 17.85 5.66 -2.43
CA PRO A 45 18.72 6.06 -1.33
C PRO A 45 19.86 5.06 -1.09
N ALA A 46 19.64 3.75 -1.25
CA ALA A 46 20.71 2.76 -1.10
C ALA A 46 21.84 2.97 -2.12
N ALA A 47 21.50 3.21 -3.40
CA ALA A 47 22.48 3.50 -4.44
C ALA A 47 23.25 4.80 -4.16
N ARG A 48 22.58 5.81 -3.61
CA ARG A 48 23.20 7.09 -3.25
C ARG A 48 24.23 6.96 -2.12
N VAL A 49 23.98 6.06 -1.15
CA VAL A 49 24.91 5.79 -0.05
C VAL A 49 26.10 4.96 -0.53
N LEU A 50 25.86 4.00 -1.42
CA LEU A 50 26.85 2.98 -1.76
C LEU A 50 27.71 3.31 -3.01
N TRP A 51 27.20 4.06 -4.01
CA TRP A 51 27.83 4.06 -5.37
C TRP A 51 28.11 5.44 -6.00
N ALA A 52 27.47 6.56 -5.60
CA ALA A 52 27.55 7.78 -6.43
C ALA A 52 27.73 9.12 -5.70
N PRO A 53 28.44 10.09 -6.33
CA PRO A 53 28.40 11.49 -5.91
C PRO A 53 26.99 12.05 -6.06
N ALA A 54 26.57 12.87 -5.08
CA ALA A 54 25.19 13.33 -4.88
C ALA A 54 24.51 14.01 -6.09
N ALA A 55 25.28 14.43 -7.10
CA ALA A 55 24.83 15.09 -8.31
C ALA A 55 24.20 14.14 -9.37
N ALA A 56 24.53 12.84 -9.34
CA ALA A 56 24.04 11.89 -10.35
C ALA A 56 22.55 11.54 -10.17
N PHE A 57 22.01 11.69 -8.96
CA PHE A 57 20.65 11.28 -8.62
C PHE A 57 19.76 12.49 -8.32
N ARG A 58 19.30 13.15 -9.38
CA ARG A 58 18.25 14.18 -9.30
C ARG A 58 16.85 13.56 -9.22
N THR A 59 16.74 12.48 -8.44
CA THR A 59 15.61 11.54 -8.41
C THR A 59 14.57 11.91 -7.35
N ASP A 60 14.78 13.00 -6.61
CA ASP A 60 13.92 13.41 -5.50
C ASP A 60 12.48 13.70 -5.97
N ARG A 61 12.33 14.31 -7.15
CA ARG A 61 11.01 14.55 -7.77
C ARG A 61 10.30 13.25 -8.16
N LEU A 62 11.06 12.24 -8.60
CA LEU A 62 10.51 10.93 -8.93
C LEU A 62 9.96 10.26 -7.67
N LEU A 63 10.70 10.29 -6.56
CA LEU A 63 10.23 9.73 -5.29
C LEU A 63 8.98 10.44 -4.77
N VAL A 64 8.90 11.76 -4.92
CA VAL A 64 7.66 12.50 -4.58
C VAL A 64 6.50 12.04 -5.44
N ALA A 65 6.68 11.97 -6.77
CA ALA A 65 5.62 11.56 -7.69
C ALA A 65 5.16 10.11 -7.42
N LEU A 66 6.10 9.18 -7.22
CA LEU A 66 5.80 7.78 -6.92
C LEU A 66 5.15 7.61 -5.55
N GLY A 67 5.59 8.37 -4.54
CA GLY A 67 4.96 8.38 -3.23
C GLY A 67 3.52 8.88 -3.27
N LEU A 68 3.26 9.97 -4.03
CA LEU A 68 1.91 10.49 -4.24
C LEU A 68 1.03 9.53 -5.04
N LEU A 69 1.57 8.89 -6.07
CA LEU A 69 0.88 7.85 -6.82
C LEU A 69 0.51 6.67 -5.91
N GLY A 70 1.46 6.18 -5.11
CA GLY A 70 1.22 5.13 -4.13
C GLY A 70 0.15 5.52 -3.12
N LEU A 71 0.19 6.75 -2.62
CA LEU A 71 -0.81 7.29 -1.70
C LEU A 71 -2.20 7.31 -2.34
N ALA A 72 -2.30 7.78 -3.58
CA ALA A 72 -3.55 7.80 -4.33
C ALA A 72 -4.10 6.37 -4.55
N LEU A 73 -3.24 5.40 -4.88
CA LEU A 73 -3.62 4.00 -5.05
C LEU A 73 -4.14 3.38 -3.74
N VAL A 74 -3.48 3.66 -2.61
CA VAL A 74 -3.92 3.14 -1.29
C VAL A 74 -5.22 3.81 -0.86
N LEU A 75 -5.38 5.12 -1.06
CA LEU A 75 -6.62 5.84 -0.76
C LEU A 75 -7.78 5.36 -1.63
N PHE A 76 -7.53 5.13 -2.92
CA PHE A 76 -8.51 4.52 -3.81
C PHE A 76 -9.03 3.19 -3.25
N ARG A 77 -8.13 2.33 -2.77
CA ARG A 77 -8.49 1.04 -2.14
C ARG A 77 -9.08 1.14 -0.74
N LEU A 78 -8.89 2.26 -0.07
CA LEU A 78 -9.57 2.53 1.19
C LEU A 78 -11.06 2.79 0.95
N ILE A 79 -11.40 3.48 -0.14
CA ILE A 79 -12.77 3.84 -0.54
C ILE A 79 -13.43 2.66 -1.25
N ASP A 80 -12.79 2.13 -2.29
CA ASP A 80 -13.28 1.02 -3.11
C ASP A 80 -12.72 -0.31 -2.61
N MET A 81 -13.52 -1.00 -1.81
CA MET A 81 -13.21 -2.34 -1.35
C MET A 81 -13.64 -3.37 -2.40
N PRO A 82 -12.72 -4.21 -2.88
CA PRO A 82 -12.99 -5.27 -3.85
C PRO A 82 -13.52 -6.54 -3.16
N ILE A 83 -14.43 -6.39 -2.21
CA ILE A 83 -14.98 -7.57 -1.54
C ILE A 83 -16.04 -8.13 -2.49
N PRO A 84 -15.92 -9.40 -2.92
CA PRO A 84 -16.92 -10.00 -3.80
C PRO A 84 -18.29 -9.94 -3.13
N ASP A 85 -19.29 -9.45 -3.85
CA ASP A 85 -20.69 -9.56 -3.43
C ASP A 85 -21.04 -11.06 -3.31
N ILE A 86 -21.54 -11.45 -2.15
CA ILE A 86 -22.05 -12.80 -1.90
C ILE A 86 -23.57 -12.72 -1.83
N GLU A 87 -24.24 -13.69 -2.45
CA GLU A 87 -25.68 -13.88 -2.25
C GLU A 87 -25.91 -14.29 -0.79
N LEU A 88 -26.35 -13.33 0.03
CA LEU A 88 -26.68 -13.55 1.43
C LEU A 88 -28.01 -14.31 1.52
N VAL A 89 -28.02 -15.43 2.26
CA VAL A 89 -29.25 -16.10 2.66
C VAL A 89 -29.84 -15.33 3.86
N GLN A 90 -31.17 -15.28 3.99
CA GLN A 90 -31.82 -14.66 5.14
C GLN A 90 -31.34 -15.28 6.46
N GLY A 91 -30.62 -14.49 7.26
CA GLY A 91 -30.09 -14.89 8.58
C GLY A 91 -28.57 -14.74 8.73
N ASP A 92 -27.81 -14.66 7.63
CA ASP A 92 -26.36 -14.52 7.69
C ASP A 92 -25.94 -13.08 8.04
N ARG A 93 -24.89 -12.96 8.87
CA ARG A 93 -24.22 -11.69 9.17
C ARG A 93 -22.85 -11.67 8.52
N VAL A 94 -22.55 -10.55 7.85
CA VAL A 94 -21.25 -10.32 7.21
C VAL A 94 -20.67 -9.01 7.73
N ASP A 95 -19.55 -9.13 8.43
CA ASP A 95 -18.75 -7.99 8.86
C ASP A 95 -17.46 -7.93 8.04
N ALA A 96 -17.37 -6.91 7.18
CA ALA A 96 -16.19 -6.64 6.36
C ALA A 96 -15.33 -5.54 6.98
N GLY A 97 -14.04 -5.84 7.17
CA GLY A 97 -13.09 -4.98 7.86
C GLY A 97 -11.85 -4.62 7.03
N ARG A 98 -11.27 -3.45 7.34
CA ARG A 98 -9.96 -3.02 6.82
C ARG A 98 -8.87 -3.47 7.77
N GLY A 99 -7.87 -4.18 7.24
CA GLY A 99 -6.77 -4.74 8.01
C GLY A 99 -5.56 -3.80 8.15
N PRO A 100 -4.62 -4.12 9.05
CA PRO A 100 -3.45 -3.30 9.34
C PRO A 100 -2.50 -3.12 8.14
N GLY A 101 -2.48 -4.05 7.18
CA GLY A 101 -1.61 -3.97 6.01
C GLY A 101 -1.91 -2.74 5.13
N LEU A 102 -3.17 -2.34 5.04
CA LEU A 102 -3.60 -1.16 4.28
C LEU A 102 -3.11 0.14 4.94
N PHE A 103 -3.17 0.22 6.27
CA PHE A 103 -2.68 1.37 7.03
C PHE A 103 -1.16 1.52 6.92
N LEU A 104 -0.41 0.41 6.96
CA LEU A 104 1.04 0.44 6.75
C LEU A 104 1.41 0.89 5.34
N ALA A 105 0.66 0.48 4.32
CA ALA A 105 0.88 0.94 2.95
C ALA A 105 0.63 2.46 2.82
N LEU A 106 -0.39 2.98 3.51
CA LEU A 106 -0.69 4.41 3.54
C LEU A 106 0.44 5.21 4.20
N LEU A 107 0.92 4.75 5.36
CA LEU A 107 2.05 5.35 6.05
C LEU A 107 3.34 5.29 5.22
N ALA A 108 3.61 4.15 4.58
CA ALA A 108 4.79 3.98 3.75
C ALA A 108 4.79 4.94 2.55
N THR A 109 3.68 5.01 1.81
CA THR A 109 3.56 5.87 0.62
C THR A 109 3.60 7.37 0.97
N ALA A 110 2.94 7.77 2.07
CA ALA A 110 3.07 9.11 2.62
C ALA A 110 4.52 9.44 3.04
N GLY A 111 5.19 8.49 3.68
CA GLY A 111 6.60 8.59 4.08
C GLY A 111 7.53 8.78 2.88
N ILE A 112 7.32 8.04 1.79
CA ILE A 112 8.08 8.17 0.54
C ILE A 112 7.89 9.56 -0.07
N ALA A 113 6.64 10.03 -0.19
CA ALA A 113 6.34 11.34 -0.75
C ALA A 113 6.98 12.48 0.08
N TYR A 114 6.86 12.39 1.41
CA TYR A 114 7.44 13.36 2.32
C TYR A 114 8.97 13.33 2.31
N GLY A 115 9.57 12.14 2.34
CA GLY A 115 11.01 11.94 2.29
C GLY A 115 11.64 12.51 1.02
N GLY A 116 11.05 12.22 -0.14
CA GLY A 116 11.48 12.79 -1.43
C GLY A 116 11.40 14.33 -1.43
N ARG A 117 10.32 14.90 -0.87
CA ARG A 117 10.15 16.36 -0.79
C ARG A 117 11.21 17.00 0.12
N ARG A 118 11.55 16.35 1.23
CA ARG A 118 12.58 16.83 2.15
C ARG A 118 13.96 16.77 1.51
N ALA A 119 14.31 15.66 0.86
CA ALA A 119 15.58 15.48 0.18
C ALA A 119 15.83 16.56 -0.89
N GLY A 120 14.80 16.88 -1.69
CA GLY A 120 14.90 17.91 -2.72
C GLY A 120 15.07 19.34 -2.21
N ARG A 121 14.79 19.62 -0.92
CA ARG A 121 15.02 20.94 -0.30
C ARG A 121 16.43 21.12 0.27
N THR A 122 17.14 20.02 0.51
CA THR A 122 18.49 20.00 1.10
C THR A 122 19.61 19.89 0.05
N GLY A 123 19.28 19.79 -1.25
CA GLY A 123 20.28 19.77 -2.31
C GLY A 123 20.97 21.13 -2.48
N PRO A 124 22.29 21.18 -2.72
CA PRO A 124 23.00 22.43 -3.00
C PRO A 124 22.40 23.09 -4.25
N ARG A 125 22.11 24.39 -4.14
CA ARG A 125 21.64 25.22 -5.26
C ARG A 125 22.76 25.44 -6.27
#